data_AF-A0A4V3EIM4-F1
#
_entry.id   AF-A0A4V3EIM4-F1
#
_cell.length_a   1.000
_cell.length_b   1.000
_cell.length_c   1.000
_cell.angle_alpha   90.00
_cell.angle_beta   90.00
_cell.angle_gamma   90.00
#
_symmetry.space_group_name_H-M   'P 1'
#
loop_
_entity.id
_entity.type
_entity.pdbx_description
1 polymer ?
#
loop_
_entity_poly.entity_id
_entity_poly.type
_entity_poly.pdbx_seq_one_letter_code
_entity_poly.pdbx_strand_id
1 'polypeptide(L)'
;MRRRTAEFVALTALLALASCASNDGRELAEAVDPLPVRDTSPATSVTVPPATLDLPPAATGTATVPADAGRVTIDELRSPENGVALVVGRGAVAADPVTVDDAPGDVVSFDIAADGTFETRVFIADEGAHTVCVADACGRVYTLDPDADTKEEVIAKIEAAIPLAQGIAPTDVWFPEWTITIGGLLSGTGGTADASTKEVIVYRNRGRTVDDFVRTILHEYGHVVDFEWLDDELRDEFTELRGFPADTPWRGNGGHRMEDWEGSPSEDFAEAMVAFWSADQWDIRTDGGELTDEVTTFLDLLTTANT
;
A
#
# COMPACT_ATOMS: atom_id res chain seq x y z
N MET A 1 -30.26 23.58 -14.71
CA MET A 1 -29.10 23.10 -13.94
C MET A 1 -29.01 23.85 -12.62
N ARG A 2 -29.54 23.28 -11.54
CA ARG A 2 -29.38 23.81 -10.17
C ARG A 2 -28.18 23.10 -9.57
N ARG A 3 -27.06 23.80 -9.39
CA ARG A 3 -25.93 23.34 -8.57
C ARG A 3 -26.49 23.05 -7.17
N ARG A 4 -26.51 21.79 -6.76
CA ARG A 4 -26.74 21.43 -5.35
C ARG A 4 -25.44 21.74 -4.61
N THR A 5 -25.41 22.86 -3.92
CA THR A 5 -24.45 23.07 -2.83
C THR A 5 -24.77 22.05 -1.75
N ALA A 6 -23.92 21.04 -1.61
CA ALA A 6 -23.96 20.12 -0.48
C ALA A 6 -23.60 20.90 0.79
N GLU A 7 -24.60 21.14 1.65
CA GLU A 7 -24.37 21.58 3.02
C GLU A 7 -23.88 20.36 3.82
N PHE A 8 -22.59 20.35 4.15
CA PHE A 8 -21.99 19.36 5.04
C PHE A 8 -22.55 19.54 6.46
N VAL A 9 -23.41 18.63 6.90
CA VAL A 9 -23.79 18.46 8.30
C VAL A 9 -22.74 17.58 8.95
N ALA A 10 -21.90 18.16 9.80
CA ALA A 10 -20.99 17.42 10.66
C ALA A 10 -21.79 16.62 11.69
N LEU A 11 -21.95 15.31 11.48
CA LEU A 11 -22.49 14.40 12.48
C LEU A 11 -21.33 13.65 13.16
N THR A 12 -21.17 13.90 14.45
CA THR A 12 -20.18 13.24 15.31
C THR A 12 -20.60 11.79 15.57
N ALA A 13 -19.80 10.82 15.12
CA ALA A 13 -19.95 9.42 15.53
C ALA A 13 -18.95 9.08 16.64
N LEU A 14 -19.49 8.71 17.80
CA LEU A 14 -18.78 8.19 18.96
C LEU A 14 -18.93 6.66 18.99
N LEU A 15 -17.81 5.96 19.21
CA LEU A 15 -17.64 4.56 19.63
C LEU A 15 -18.07 3.41 18.67
N ALA A 16 -17.05 2.64 18.24
CA ALA A 16 -16.99 1.18 18.51
C ALA A 16 -15.53 0.70 18.50
N LEU A 17 -15.04 0.27 19.67
CA LEU A 17 -13.84 -0.57 19.83
C LEU A 17 -14.33 -2.03 19.91
N ALA A 18 -13.86 -2.91 19.02
CA ALA A 18 -13.51 -4.30 19.35
C ALA A 18 -13.01 -5.13 18.15
N SER A 19 -11.80 -5.69 18.34
CA SER A 19 -11.37 -7.05 17.98
C SER A 19 -10.99 -7.37 16.52
N CYS A 20 -9.71 -7.15 16.19
CA CYS A 20 -9.04 -7.93 15.14
C CYS A 20 -8.32 -9.12 15.77
N ALA A 21 -8.80 -10.33 15.48
CA ALA A 21 -8.07 -11.56 15.69
C ALA A 21 -7.06 -11.76 14.54
N SER A 22 -5.85 -12.21 14.88
CA SER A 22 -4.72 -12.42 13.99
C SER A 22 -4.98 -13.53 12.96
N ASN A 23 -4.86 -13.21 11.67
CA ASN A 23 -4.60 -14.19 10.62
C ASN A 23 -3.09 -14.22 10.36
N ASP A 24 -2.42 -15.26 10.87
CA ASP A 24 -1.03 -15.59 10.52
C ASP A 24 -0.99 -16.21 9.11
N GLY A 25 -1.01 -15.35 8.09
CA GLY A 25 -0.70 -15.71 6.72
C GLY A 25 0.81 -15.66 6.49
N ARG A 26 1.44 -16.81 6.20
CA ARG A 26 2.84 -16.89 5.75
C ARG A 26 3.00 -16.12 4.43
N GLU A 27 3.71 -15.00 4.48
CA GLU A 27 4.12 -14.21 3.31
C GLU A 27 5.26 -14.93 2.55
N LEU A 28 5.05 -15.17 1.26
CA LEU A 28 6.13 -15.44 0.31
C LEU A 28 6.46 -14.09 -0.35
N ALA A 29 7.70 -13.63 -0.19
CA ALA A 29 8.22 -12.47 -0.89
C ALA A 29 8.41 -12.83 -2.38
N GLU A 30 7.49 -12.40 -3.23
CA GLU A 30 7.76 -12.29 -4.67
C GLU A 30 8.22 -10.86 -4.97
N ALA A 31 9.37 -10.76 -5.64
CA ALA A 31 9.94 -9.49 -6.07
C ALA A 31 9.11 -8.92 -7.22
N VAL A 32 8.48 -7.77 -7.00
CA VAL A 32 7.83 -6.97 -8.04
C VAL A 32 8.73 -5.78 -8.36
N ASP A 33 9.05 -5.58 -9.65
CA ASP A 33 9.81 -4.43 -10.13
C ASP A 33 9.00 -3.13 -9.91
N PRO A 34 9.60 -2.05 -9.36
CA PRO A 34 8.88 -0.80 -9.13
C PRO A 34 8.57 -0.08 -10.46
N LEU A 35 7.29 0.23 -10.68
CA LEU A 35 6.84 1.12 -11.75
C LEU A 35 7.12 2.60 -11.38
N PRO A 36 7.40 3.48 -12.37
CA PRO A 36 7.64 4.89 -12.12
C PRO A 36 6.34 5.62 -11.74
N VAL A 37 6.27 6.16 -10.53
CA VAL A 37 5.19 7.03 -10.06
C VAL A 37 5.36 8.42 -10.67
N ARG A 38 4.34 8.94 -11.36
CA ARG A 38 4.22 10.37 -11.73
C ARG A 38 3.22 11.03 -10.80
N ASP A 39 3.70 11.92 -9.95
CA ASP A 39 2.88 12.70 -9.02
C ASP A 39 2.58 14.08 -9.62
N THR A 40 1.30 14.42 -9.77
CA THR A 40 0.82 15.73 -10.24
C THR A 40 -0.16 16.40 -9.28
N SER A 41 -0.30 15.90 -8.05
CA SER A 41 -1.23 16.46 -7.07
C SER A 41 -0.58 17.61 -6.26
N PRO A 42 -1.33 18.69 -5.94
CA PRO A 42 -0.82 19.72 -5.04
C PRO A 42 -0.67 19.14 -3.62
N ALA A 43 0.58 19.00 -3.19
CA ALA A 43 0.93 18.44 -1.89
C ALA A 43 0.34 19.27 -0.73
N THR A 44 -0.51 18.64 0.08
CA THR A 44 -0.80 19.13 1.44
C THR A 44 0.32 18.66 2.34
N SER A 45 1.30 19.53 2.60
CA SER A 45 2.43 19.20 3.47
C SER A 45 1.99 19.18 4.94
N VAL A 46 1.79 17.99 5.50
CA VAL A 46 1.78 17.79 6.96
C VAL A 46 3.24 17.71 7.40
N THR A 47 3.72 18.70 8.16
CA THR A 47 5.06 18.65 8.76
C THR A 47 5.03 17.70 9.95
N VAL A 48 5.40 16.44 9.71
CA VAL A 48 5.76 15.51 10.79
C VAL A 48 7.19 15.86 11.22
N PRO A 49 7.45 16.17 12.50
CA PRO A 49 8.83 16.36 12.94
C PRO A 49 9.63 15.08 12.70
N PRO A 50 10.90 15.16 12.24
CA PRO A 50 11.71 13.98 12.03
C PRO A 50 11.76 13.16 13.31
N ALA A 51 11.57 11.84 13.19
CA ALA A 51 11.76 10.94 14.30
C ALA A 51 13.24 11.04 14.73
N THR A 52 13.51 11.69 15.85
CA THR A 52 14.82 11.59 16.50
C THR A 52 14.97 10.16 16.99
N LEU A 53 15.73 9.35 16.26
CA LEU A 53 16.23 8.08 16.75
C LEU A 53 17.17 8.38 17.92
N ASP A 54 16.69 8.16 19.14
CA ASP A 54 17.52 8.18 20.36
C ASP A 54 18.40 6.92 20.33
N LEU A 55 19.51 6.99 19.60
CA LEU A 55 20.47 5.91 19.53
C LEU A 55 21.17 5.77 20.89
N PRO A 56 21.17 4.57 21.52
CA PRO A 56 21.93 4.36 22.73
C PRO A 56 23.43 4.57 22.45
N PRO A 57 24.20 5.09 23.42
CA PRO A 57 25.64 5.27 23.26
C PRO A 57 26.32 3.91 22.99
N ALA A 58 27.23 3.88 22.03
CA ALA A 58 27.98 2.68 21.65
C ALA A 58 28.64 2.02 22.86
N ALA A 59 28.29 0.76 23.11
CA ALA A 59 28.89 -0.03 24.17
C ALA A 59 30.35 -0.35 23.81
N THR A 60 31.29 0.00 24.70
CA THR A 60 32.72 -0.28 24.54
C THR A 60 33.14 -1.39 25.51
N GLY A 61 32.92 -2.64 25.10
CA GLY A 61 33.35 -3.84 25.85
C GLY A 61 34.45 -4.61 25.10
N THR A 62 35.59 -4.85 25.72
CA THR A 62 36.65 -5.73 25.18
C THR A 62 36.44 -7.17 25.70
N ALA A 63 35.82 -8.03 24.88
CA ALA A 63 35.72 -9.46 25.16
C ALA A 63 36.93 -10.21 24.55
N THR A 64 37.51 -11.15 25.29
CA THR A 64 38.54 -12.08 24.78
C THR A 64 37.88 -13.25 24.07
N VAL A 65 38.23 -13.43 22.79
CA VAL A 65 37.62 -14.42 21.89
C VAL A 65 38.47 -15.72 21.84
N PRO A 66 37.85 -16.93 21.84
CA PRO A 66 38.57 -18.21 21.72
C PRO A 66 39.26 -18.41 20.37
N ALA A 67 40.45 -19.04 20.37
CA ALA A 67 41.33 -19.18 19.21
C ALA A 67 40.87 -20.16 18.10
N ASP A 68 39.82 -20.96 18.33
CA ASP A 68 39.25 -21.92 17.35
C ASP A 68 37.99 -21.41 16.62
N ALA A 69 37.59 -20.16 16.83
CA ALA A 69 36.40 -19.57 16.22
C ALA A 69 36.64 -19.00 14.80
N GLY A 70 37.49 -19.68 14.02
CA GLY A 70 38.19 -19.13 12.84
C GLY A 70 37.37 -18.83 11.58
N ARG A 71 36.03 -18.89 11.62
CA ARG A 71 35.19 -18.45 10.50
C ARG A 71 33.94 -17.75 11.01
N VAL A 72 33.67 -16.58 10.46
CA VAL A 72 32.42 -15.85 10.68
C VAL A 72 31.32 -16.53 9.87
N THR A 73 30.17 -16.74 10.49
CA THR A 73 28.95 -17.22 9.82
C THR A 73 27.79 -16.30 10.13
N ILE A 74 27.02 -15.92 9.11
CA ILE A 74 25.73 -15.26 9.27
C ILE A 74 24.68 -16.35 9.45
N ASP A 75 24.06 -16.40 10.62
CA ASP A 75 22.96 -17.32 10.93
C ASP A 75 21.61 -16.73 10.53
N GLU A 76 21.47 -15.41 10.65
CA GLU A 76 20.25 -14.69 10.32
C GLU A 76 20.58 -13.30 9.78
N LEU A 77 19.82 -12.89 8.76
CA LEU A 77 19.88 -11.57 8.16
C LEU A 77 18.47 -11.11 7.81
N ARG A 78 18.01 -10.00 8.41
CA ARG A 78 16.65 -9.46 8.20
C ARG A 78 16.63 -7.94 8.37
N SER A 79 15.54 -7.28 7.96
CA SER A 79 15.29 -5.86 8.23
C SER A 79 14.13 -5.74 9.24
N PRO A 80 14.40 -5.66 10.56
CA PRO A 80 13.32 -5.57 11.54
C PRO A 80 12.66 -4.20 11.59
N GLU A 81 13.38 -3.17 11.14
CA GLU A 81 12.97 -1.76 11.14
C GLU A 81 13.35 -1.14 9.78
N ASN A 82 12.72 -0.01 9.47
CA ASN A 82 13.04 0.76 8.27
C ASN A 82 14.50 1.23 8.31
N GLY A 83 15.17 1.14 7.16
CA GLY A 83 16.57 1.51 7.02
C GLY A 83 17.54 0.72 7.89
N VAL A 84 17.13 -0.39 8.53
CA VAL A 84 18.03 -1.14 9.42
C VAL A 84 18.10 -2.61 9.02
N ALA A 85 19.29 -3.05 8.66
CA ALA A 85 19.63 -4.47 8.56
C ALA A 85 20.12 -4.99 9.91
N LEU A 86 19.59 -6.13 10.34
CA LEU A 86 20.03 -6.88 11.52
C LEU A 86 20.73 -8.15 11.05
N VAL A 87 21.99 -8.29 11.44
CA VAL A 87 22.82 -9.47 11.19
C VAL A 87 23.07 -10.18 12.51
N VAL A 88 22.69 -11.44 12.60
CA VAL A 88 23.02 -12.33 13.72
C VAL A 88 23.94 -13.42 13.20
N GLY A 89 25.04 -13.66 13.90
CA GLY A 89 26.00 -14.67 13.47
C GLY A 89 26.87 -15.19 14.60
N ARG A 90 27.86 -16.01 14.24
CA ARG A 90 28.86 -16.58 15.16
C ARG A 90 30.25 -16.46 14.58
N GLY A 91 31.26 -16.39 15.44
CA GLY A 91 32.66 -16.48 15.05
C GLY A 91 33.57 -15.56 15.86
N ALA A 92 34.87 -15.69 15.65
CA ALA A 92 35.86 -14.80 16.22
C ALA A 92 35.88 -13.46 15.51
N VAL A 93 34.82 -12.68 15.65
CA VAL A 93 34.83 -11.29 15.21
C VAL A 93 35.64 -10.49 16.22
N ALA A 94 36.81 -9.99 15.79
CA ALA A 94 37.25 -8.69 16.26
C ALA A 94 36.19 -7.66 15.79
N ALA A 95 36.30 -6.37 16.11
CA ALA A 95 35.44 -5.35 15.48
C ALA A 95 35.77 -5.20 13.97
N ASP A 96 35.72 -6.31 13.23
CA ASP A 96 35.96 -6.41 11.80
C ASP A 96 34.97 -5.51 11.08
N PRO A 97 35.39 -4.91 9.94
CA PRO A 97 34.54 -3.99 9.23
C PRO A 97 33.31 -4.74 8.70
N VAL A 98 32.15 -4.39 9.22
CA VAL A 98 30.88 -4.66 8.55
C VAL A 98 30.84 -3.76 7.31
N THR A 99 30.51 -4.34 6.17
CA THR A 99 30.45 -3.62 4.89
C THR A 99 29.10 -3.84 4.23
N VAL A 100 28.66 -2.83 3.49
CA VAL A 100 27.49 -2.88 2.62
C VAL A 100 27.98 -2.58 1.21
N ASP A 101 27.87 -3.53 0.30
CA ASP A 101 28.58 -3.47 -0.99
C ASP A 101 27.93 -2.52 -2.00
N ASP A 102 26.65 -2.16 -1.82
CA ASP A 102 25.82 -1.44 -2.79
C ASP A 102 25.25 -0.11 -2.29
N ALA A 103 25.45 0.23 -1.01
CA ALA A 103 24.98 1.47 -0.40
C ALA A 103 25.90 1.90 0.74
N PRO A 104 25.96 3.20 1.09
CA PRO A 104 26.57 3.63 2.34
C PRO A 104 25.80 3.00 3.51
N GLY A 105 26.49 2.16 4.28
CA GLY A 105 25.96 1.56 5.50
C GLY A 105 26.71 2.05 6.73
N ASP A 106 25.98 2.54 7.73
CA ASP A 106 26.54 2.95 9.02
C ASP A 106 26.26 1.87 10.07
N VAL A 107 27.31 1.34 10.69
CA VAL A 107 27.15 0.38 11.79
C VAL A 107 26.61 1.12 13.02
N VAL A 108 25.36 0.82 13.38
CA VAL A 108 24.65 1.43 14.51
C VAL A 108 25.04 0.76 15.82
N SER A 109 25.08 -0.57 15.83
CA SER A 109 25.52 -1.35 16.99
C SER A 109 26.24 -2.62 16.56
N PHE A 110 27.13 -3.08 17.44
CA PHE A 110 27.83 -4.35 17.29
C PHE A 110 28.07 -4.94 18.67
N ASP A 111 27.30 -5.97 19.00
CA ASP A 111 27.32 -6.63 20.30
C ASP A 111 27.83 -8.06 20.14
N ILE A 112 28.85 -8.44 20.91
CA ILE A 112 29.41 -9.81 20.92
C ILE A 112 29.17 -10.44 22.29
N ALA A 113 28.53 -11.60 22.30
CA ALA A 113 28.34 -12.43 23.48
C ALA A 113 29.58 -13.28 23.78
N ALA A 114 29.72 -13.73 25.03
CA ALA A 114 30.87 -14.52 25.47
C ALA A 114 30.99 -15.90 24.78
N ASP A 115 29.91 -16.38 24.17
CA ASP A 115 29.90 -17.63 23.39
C ASP A 115 30.31 -17.43 21.92
N GLY A 116 30.67 -16.20 21.53
CA GLY A 116 31.07 -15.85 20.16
C GLY A 116 29.91 -15.61 19.21
N THR A 117 28.66 -15.57 19.71
CA THR A 117 27.53 -15.04 18.96
C THR A 117 27.65 -13.53 18.88
N PHE A 118 27.34 -12.94 17.73
CA PHE A 118 27.27 -11.50 17.57
C PHE A 118 25.93 -11.07 16.98
N GLU A 119 25.55 -9.85 17.31
CA GLU A 119 24.44 -9.11 16.72
C GLU A 119 24.98 -7.77 16.22
N THR A 120 24.74 -7.43 14.96
CA THR A 120 25.06 -6.10 14.44
C THR A 120 23.89 -5.49 13.70
N ARG A 121 23.68 -4.21 13.95
CA ARG A 121 22.67 -3.38 13.31
C ARG A 121 23.37 -2.42 12.37
N VAL A 122 22.98 -2.45 11.11
CA VAL A 122 23.53 -1.59 10.06
C VAL A 122 22.42 -0.71 9.53
N PHE A 123 22.59 0.60 9.63
CA PHE A 123 21.71 1.57 9.01
C PHE A 123 22.05 1.67 7.53
N ILE A 124 21.05 1.52 6.67
CA ILE A 124 21.14 1.62 5.22
C ILE A 124 20.09 2.65 4.81
N ALA A 125 20.55 3.80 4.30
CA ALA A 125 19.67 4.92 3.98
C ALA A 125 18.79 4.66 2.76
N ASP A 126 19.21 3.77 1.87
CA ASP A 126 18.52 3.47 0.63
C ASP A 126 17.51 2.32 0.84
N GLU A 127 16.34 2.44 0.19
CA GLU A 127 15.43 1.31 0.03
C GLU A 127 15.95 0.36 -1.05
N GLY A 128 15.87 -0.94 -0.78
CA GLY A 128 16.13 -1.95 -1.78
C GLY A 128 16.79 -3.20 -1.22
N ALA A 129 17.26 -4.04 -2.14
CA ALA A 129 17.98 -5.26 -1.81
C ALA A 129 19.48 -4.97 -1.69
N HIS A 130 20.00 -5.10 -0.47
CA HIS A 130 21.39 -4.83 -0.11
C HIS A 130 22.16 -6.10 0.17
N THR A 131 23.47 -6.07 -0.10
CA THR A 131 24.41 -7.12 0.34
C THR A 131 25.18 -6.64 1.57
N VAL A 132 24.99 -7.31 2.69
CA VAL A 132 25.65 -7.01 3.96
C VAL A 132 26.67 -8.10 4.28
N CYS A 133 27.91 -7.70 4.52
CA CYS A 133 29.01 -8.61 4.82
C CYS A 133 29.61 -8.32 6.21
N VAL A 134 29.87 -9.38 6.97
CA VAL A 134 30.66 -9.36 8.22
C VAL A 134 31.88 -10.24 8.00
N ALA A 135 33.06 -9.63 7.96
CA ALA A 135 34.29 -10.28 7.48
C ALA A 135 34.10 -10.88 6.06
N ASP A 136 34.19 -12.20 5.90
CA ASP A 136 34.02 -12.92 4.63
C ASP A 136 32.63 -13.54 4.43
N ALA A 137 31.74 -13.39 5.41
CA ALA A 137 30.37 -13.89 5.34
C ALA A 137 29.42 -12.78 4.87
N CYS A 138 28.68 -13.03 3.78
CA CYS A 138 27.74 -12.09 3.20
C CYS A 138 26.34 -12.69 3.10
N GLY A 139 25.33 -11.84 3.20
CA GLY A 139 23.93 -12.18 2.91
C GLY A 139 23.21 -11.02 2.23
N ARG A 140 22.03 -11.31 1.65
CA ARG A 140 21.14 -10.28 1.09
C ARG A 140 20.00 -9.97 2.03
N VAL A 141 19.68 -8.69 2.17
CA VAL A 141 18.57 -8.17 2.97
C VAL A 141 17.84 -7.13 2.14
N TYR A 142 16.51 -7.05 2.26
CA TYR A 142 15.77 -5.91 1.73
C TYR A 142 15.51 -4.94 2.87
N THR A 143 16.02 -3.71 2.78
CA THR A 143 15.71 -2.63 3.72
C THR A 143 14.73 -1.67 3.08
N LEU A 144 13.91 -1.03 3.90
CA LEU A 144 12.98 0.02 3.48
C LEU A 144 13.63 1.38 3.68
N ASP A 145 13.13 2.41 2.99
CA ASP A 145 13.53 3.79 3.27
C ASP A 145 13.33 4.08 4.77
N PRO A 146 14.30 4.70 5.47
CA PRO A 146 14.18 5.06 6.88
C PRO A 146 12.88 5.79 7.24
N ASP A 147 12.39 6.64 6.33
CA ASP A 147 11.17 7.44 6.49
C ASP A 147 9.94 6.75 5.89
N ALA A 148 10.04 5.49 5.44
CA ALA A 148 8.90 4.73 4.94
C ALA A 148 7.82 4.57 6.02
N ASP A 149 6.56 4.48 5.62
CA ASP A 149 5.49 4.20 6.57
C ASP A 149 5.66 2.80 7.21
N THR A 150 5.49 2.71 8.52
CA THR A 150 5.31 1.43 9.21
C THR A 150 3.99 0.77 8.79
N LYS A 151 3.88 -0.54 9.06
CA LYS A 151 2.63 -1.27 8.79
C LYS A 151 1.45 -0.64 9.53
N GLU A 152 1.66 -0.26 10.78
CA GLU A 152 0.66 0.32 11.66
C GLU A 152 0.22 1.71 11.17
N GLU A 153 1.14 2.53 10.66
CA GLU A 153 0.82 3.83 10.06
C GLU A 153 -0.02 3.68 8.79
N VAL A 154 0.33 2.74 7.90
CA VAL A 154 -0.48 2.49 6.69
C VAL A 154 -1.89 1.98 7.07
N ILE A 155 -1.99 1.07 8.04
CA ILE A 155 -3.29 0.60 8.54
C ILE A 155 -4.11 1.77 9.08
N ALA A 156 -3.52 2.65 9.91
CA ALA A 156 -4.21 3.80 10.46
C ALA A 156 -4.69 4.78 9.35
N LYS A 157 -3.92 4.96 8.28
CA LYS A 157 -4.34 5.76 7.12
C LYS A 157 -5.54 5.13 6.39
N ILE A 158 -5.53 3.82 6.18
CA ILE A 158 -6.66 3.10 5.56
C ILE A 158 -7.90 3.19 6.45
N GLU A 159 -7.76 2.93 7.75
CA GLU A 159 -8.86 3.03 8.72
C GLU A 159 -9.45 4.45 8.77
N ALA A 160 -8.62 5.48 8.65
CA ALA A 160 -9.08 6.86 8.54
C ALA A 160 -9.78 7.17 7.20
N ALA A 161 -9.38 6.52 6.11
CA ALA A 161 -9.96 6.71 4.78
C ALA A 161 -11.34 6.07 4.62
N ILE A 162 -11.61 4.92 5.27
CA ILE A 162 -12.89 4.20 5.20
C ILE A 162 -14.10 5.10 5.49
N PRO A 163 -14.22 5.77 6.66
CA PRO A 163 -15.39 6.60 6.95
C PRO A 163 -15.49 7.84 6.05
N LEU A 164 -14.37 8.33 5.51
CA LEU A 164 -14.37 9.43 4.53
C LEU A 164 -14.96 8.98 3.19
N ALA A 165 -14.54 7.82 2.70
CA ALA A 165 -15.09 7.23 1.47
C ALA A 165 -16.59 6.91 1.63
N GLN A 166 -17.00 6.32 2.76
CA GLN A 166 -18.41 6.05 3.07
C GLN A 166 -19.26 7.34 3.15
N GLY A 167 -18.67 8.44 3.61
CA GLY A 167 -19.33 9.75 3.63
C GLY A 167 -19.56 10.34 2.23
N ILE A 168 -18.78 9.90 1.23
CA ILE A 168 -18.91 10.29 -0.18
C ILE A 168 -19.89 9.35 -0.91
N ALA A 169 -19.69 8.04 -0.76
CA ALA A 169 -20.52 6.98 -1.35
C ALA A 169 -20.91 5.97 -0.25
N PRO A 170 -22.17 5.98 0.24
CA PRO A 170 -22.62 5.15 1.35
C PRO A 170 -22.90 3.70 0.90
N THR A 171 -21.90 3.03 0.35
CA THR A 171 -22.03 1.65 -0.16
C THR A 171 -22.36 0.64 0.95
N ASP A 172 -22.04 0.93 2.21
CA ASP A 172 -22.46 0.12 3.36
C ASP A 172 -23.98 0.16 3.58
N VAL A 173 -24.65 1.21 3.08
CA VAL A 173 -26.12 1.32 3.07
C VAL A 173 -26.70 0.63 1.85
N TRP A 174 -26.07 0.78 0.68
CA TRP A 174 -26.55 0.20 -0.57
C TRP A 174 -26.34 -1.31 -0.66
N PHE A 175 -25.21 -1.78 -0.11
CA PHE A 175 -24.70 -3.15 -0.23
C PHE A 175 -24.20 -3.66 1.13
N PRO A 176 -25.09 -3.86 2.12
CA PRO A 176 -24.71 -4.18 3.49
C PRO A 176 -24.00 -5.54 3.65
N GLU A 177 -24.03 -6.40 2.64
CA GLU A 177 -23.29 -7.66 2.58
C GLU A 177 -21.81 -7.49 2.23
N TRP A 178 -21.42 -6.35 1.65
CA TRP A 178 -20.03 -6.08 1.31
C TRP A 178 -19.24 -5.60 2.52
N THR A 179 -18.02 -6.11 2.64
CA THR A 179 -17.11 -5.76 3.74
C THR A 179 -15.81 -5.19 3.20
N ILE A 180 -15.18 -4.30 3.96
CA ILE A 180 -13.80 -3.86 3.68
C ILE A 180 -12.85 -4.61 4.60
N THR A 181 -11.79 -5.15 4.03
CA THR A 181 -10.65 -5.70 4.78
C THR A 181 -9.34 -5.07 4.34
N ILE A 182 -8.36 -5.09 5.25
CA ILE A 182 -7.02 -4.56 4.99
C ILE A 182 -6.10 -5.71 4.60
N GLY A 183 -5.65 -5.70 3.35
CA GLY A 183 -4.86 -6.77 2.75
C GLY A 183 -3.38 -6.78 3.17
N GLY A 184 -2.61 -7.58 2.43
CA GLY A 184 -1.16 -7.70 2.54
C GLY A 184 -0.39 -6.41 2.20
N LEU A 185 0.94 -6.46 2.32
CA LEU A 185 1.81 -5.42 1.76
C LEU A 185 1.94 -5.60 0.24
N LEU A 186 2.03 -4.49 -0.50
CA LEU A 186 2.66 -4.39 -1.82
C LEU A 186 2.19 -5.40 -2.88
N SER A 187 0.89 -5.45 -3.18
CA SER A 187 0.37 -6.25 -4.30
C SER A 187 0.66 -5.66 -5.69
N GLY A 188 1.19 -4.43 -5.75
CA GLY A 188 1.27 -3.63 -6.98
C GLY A 188 -0.05 -2.98 -7.38
N THR A 189 -1.17 -3.32 -6.74
CA THR A 189 -2.50 -2.71 -6.95
C THR A 189 -2.96 -1.94 -5.72
N GLY A 190 -3.86 -0.96 -5.89
CA GLY A 190 -4.40 -0.18 -4.78
C GLY A 190 -5.36 -0.96 -3.88
N GLY A 191 -6.25 -1.74 -4.50
CA GLY A 191 -7.23 -2.61 -3.86
C GLY A 191 -7.73 -3.68 -4.81
N THR A 192 -8.79 -4.39 -4.40
CA THR A 192 -9.58 -5.28 -5.25
C THR A 192 -10.98 -5.47 -4.66
N ALA A 193 -12.00 -5.62 -5.50
CA ALA A 193 -13.35 -6.03 -5.12
C ALA A 193 -13.65 -7.46 -5.60
N ASP A 194 -13.93 -8.38 -4.67
CA ASP A 194 -14.27 -9.78 -4.95
C ASP A 194 -15.78 -10.01 -4.77
N ALA A 195 -16.49 -10.11 -5.90
CA ALA A 195 -17.92 -10.36 -5.94
C ALA A 195 -18.35 -11.71 -5.34
N SER A 196 -17.46 -12.69 -5.29
CA SER A 196 -17.77 -14.03 -4.77
C SER A 196 -17.77 -14.09 -3.25
N THR A 197 -16.87 -13.32 -2.61
CA THR A 197 -16.78 -13.19 -1.15
C THR A 197 -17.48 -11.95 -0.62
N LYS A 198 -17.91 -11.03 -1.49
CA LYS A 198 -18.47 -9.72 -1.15
C LYS A 198 -17.48 -8.92 -0.28
N GLU A 199 -16.23 -8.87 -0.74
CA GLU A 199 -15.13 -8.26 -0.01
C GLU A 199 -14.40 -7.23 -0.87
N VAL A 200 -14.14 -6.06 -0.31
CA VAL A 200 -13.21 -5.05 -0.83
C VAL A 200 -11.93 -5.13 -0.01
N ILE A 201 -10.83 -5.51 -0.64
CA ILE A 201 -9.53 -5.61 0.00
C ILE A 201 -8.72 -4.36 -0.36
N VAL A 202 -8.31 -3.58 0.64
CA VAL A 202 -7.42 -2.42 0.45
C VAL A 202 -6.00 -2.82 0.83
N TYR A 203 -5.05 -2.74 -0.11
CA TYR A 203 -3.67 -3.16 0.13
C TYR A 203 -2.86 -2.09 0.85
N ARG A 204 -1.94 -2.53 1.71
CA ARG A 204 -1.10 -1.66 2.56
C ARG A 204 0.08 -1.09 1.79
N ASN A 205 -0.20 -0.35 0.71
CA ASN A 205 0.83 0.31 -0.08
C ASN A 205 1.35 1.55 0.66
N ARG A 206 2.65 1.57 0.96
CA ARG A 206 3.31 2.67 1.66
C ARG A 206 3.41 3.92 0.79
N GLY A 207 3.69 5.06 1.43
CA GLY A 207 3.89 6.35 0.75
C GLY A 207 2.60 7.00 0.28
N ARG A 208 1.45 6.32 0.45
CA ARG A 208 0.13 6.83 0.13
C ARG A 208 -0.39 7.73 1.24
N THR A 209 -1.10 8.77 0.84
CA THR A 209 -1.84 9.65 1.75
C THR A 209 -3.21 9.05 2.11
N VAL A 210 -3.89 9.64 3.10
CA VAL A 210 -5.28 9.26 3.41
C VAL A 210 -6.19 9.49 2.19
N ASP A 211 -6.03 10.61 1.48
CA ASP A 211 -6.81 10.92 0.27
C ASP A 211 -6.58 9.90 -0.84
N ASP A 212 -5.34 9.40 -1.02
CA ASP A 212 -5.07 8.33 -1.96
C ASP A 212 -5.85 7.06 -1.59
N PHE A 213 -5.92 6.71 -0.30
CA PHE A 213 -6.71 5.58 0.15
C PHE A 213 -8.21 5.80 0.00
N VAL A 214 -8.72 7.02 0.25
CA VAL A 214 -10.12 7.37 -0.03
C VAL A 214 -10.44 7.11 -1.50
N ARG A 215 -9.58 7.63 -2.40
CA ARG A 215 -9.72 7.43 -3.83
C ARG A 215 -9.70 5.94 -4.21
N THR A 216 -8.81 5.14 -3.63
CA THR A 216 -8.80 3.69 -3.87
C THR A 216 -10.09 3.03 -3.39
N ILE A 217 -10.58 3.35 -2.20
CA ILE A 217 -11.81 2.74 -1.68
C ILE A 217 -12.99 3.09 -2.59
N LEU A 218 -13.09 4.34 -3.05
CA LEU A 218 -14.12 4.75 -4.01
C LEU A 218 -13.97 4.03 -5.35
N HIS A 219 -12.74 3.81 -5.84
CA HIS A 219 -12.51 3.02 -7.04
C HIS A 219 -13.06 1.59 -6.85
N GLU A 220 -12.71 0.92 -5.76
CA GLU A 220 -13.23 -0.43 -5.49
C GLU A 220 -14.75 -0.46 -5.29
N TYR A 221 -15.33 0.59 -4.71
CA TYR A 221 -16.79 0.76 -4.67
C TYR A 221 -17.43 0.91 -6.05
N GLY A 222 -16.72 1.49 -7.02
CA GLY A 222 -17.14 1.49 -8.42
C GLY A 222 -17.29 0.06 -8.95
N HIS A 223 -16.33 -0.82 -8.66
CA HIS A 223 -16.44 -2.24 -8.99
C HIS A 223 -17.58 -2.95 -8.26
N VAL A 224 -17.85 -2.59 -7.00
CA VAL A 224 -19.05 -3.09 -6.29
C VAL A 224 -20.32 -2.72 -7.04
N VAL A 225 -20.44 -1.46 -7.47
CA VAL A 225 -21.59 -1.01 -8.28
C VAL A 225 -21.69 -1.77 -9.61
N ASP A 226 -20.56 -2.02 -10.29
CA ASP A 226 -20.53 -2.87 -11.50
C ASP A 226 -21.10 -4.26 -11.20
N PHE A 227 -20.67 -4.92 -10.13
CA PHE A 227 -21.13 -6.27 -9.82
C PHE A 227 -22.61 -6.35 -9.43
N GLU A 228 -23.15 -5.32 -8.77
CA GLU A 228 -24.50 -5.37 -8.21
C GLU A 228 -25.56 -4.76 -9.14
N TRP A 229 -25.22 -3.71 -9.87
CA TRP A 229 -26.20 -2.92 -10.63
C TRP A 229 -26.02 -2.98 -12.14
N LEU A 230 -24.84 -3.33 -12.65
CA LEU A 230 -24.61 -3.43 -14.08
C LEU A 230 -24.85 -4.86 -14.58
N ASP A 231 -25.80 -5.00 -15.49
CA ASP A 231 -25.90 -6.14 -16.39
C ASP A 231 -25.17 -5.85 -17.71
N ASP A 232 -25.20 -6.81 -18.63
CA ASP A 232 -24.47 -6.70 -19.90
C ASP A 232 -25.01 -5.54 -20.77
N GLU A 233 -26.31 -5.22 -20.70
CA GLU A 233 -26.89 -4.11 -21.48
C GLU A 233 -26.37 -2.75 -20.98
N LEU A 234 -26.31 -2.56 -19.65
CA LEU A 234 -25.77 -1.34 -19.06
C LEU A 234 -24.25 -1.21 -19.26
N ARG A 235 -23.51 -2.32 -19.27
CA ARG A 235 -22.08 -2.34 -19.59
C ARG A 235 -21.83 -1.93 -21.05
N ASP A 236 -22.63 -2.46 -21.97
CA ASP A 236 -22.55 -2.09 -23.40
C ASP A 236 -22.89 -0.60 -23.59
N GLU A 237 -23.94 -0.09 -22.93
CA GLU A 237 -24.30 1.33 -22.97
C GLU A 237 -23.17 2.22 -22.45
N PHE A 238 -22.59 1.90 -21.28
CA PHE A 238 -21.46 2.66 -20.75
C PHE A 238 -20.24 2.62 -21.69
N THR A 239 -19.94 1.45 -22.25
CA THR A 239 -18.84 1.24 -23.20
C THR A 239 -19.01 2.13 -24.43
N GLU A 240 -20.22 2.21 -24.98
CA GLU A 240 -20.55 3.10 -26.11
C GLU A 240 -20.41 4.59 -25.72
N LEU A 241 -20.96 4.99 -24.57
CA LEU A 241 -20.90 6.37 -24.08
C LEU A 241 -19.46 6.86 -23.85
N ARG A 242 -18.57 5.95 -23.45
CA ARG A 242 -17.13 6.24 -23.25
C ARG A 242 -16.29 6.09 -24.52
N GLY A 243 -16.91 5.69 -25.63
CA GLY A 243 -16.27 5.61 -26.93
C GLY A 243 -15.28 4.45 -27.08
N PHE A 244 -15.40 3.43 -26.24
CA PHE A 244 -14.63 2.19 -26.40
C PHE A 244 -15.17 1.40 -27.61
N PRO A 245 -14.31 0.66 -28.35
CA PRO A 245 -14.78 -0.27 -29.37
C PRO A 245 -15.75 -1.30 -28.77
N ALA A 246 -16.85 -1.60 -29.47
CA ALA A 246 -17.89 -2.52 -28.99
C ALA A 246 -17.41 -3.97 -28.77
N ASP A 247 -16.25 -4.34 -29.31
CA ASP A 247 -15.61 -5.65 -29.08
C ASP A 247 -14.57 -5.62 -27.94
N THR A 248 -14.42 -4.50 -27.24
CA THR A 248 -13.54 -4.39 -26.07
C THR A 248 -14.17 -5.16 -24.92
N PRO A 249 -13.49 -6.19 -24.37
CA PRO A 249 -14.09 -7.03 -23.35
C PRO A 249 -14.21 -6.27 -22.02
N TRP A 250 -15.41 -6.30 -21.42
CA TRP A 250 -15.59 -6.01 -20.00
C TRP A 250 -14.95 -7.13 -19.19
N ARG A 251 -13.78 -6.90 -18.60
CA ARG A 251 -13.13 -7.94 -17.80
C ARG A 251 -13.48 -7.75 -16.33
N GLY A 252 -13.80 -8.85 -15.67
CA GLY A 252 -13.99 -8.88 -14.22
C GLY A 252 -12.66 -8.94 -13.47
N ASN A 253 -12.77 -9.01 -12.15
CA ASN A 253 -11.64 -9.00 -11.22
C ASN A 253 -10.52 -9.99 -11.62
N GLY A 254 -9.28 -9.53 -11.58
CA GLY A 254 -8.08 -10.32 -11.91
C GLY A 254 -7.86 -10.58 -13.41
N GLY A 255 -8.72 -10.10 -14.30
CA GLY A 255 -8.61 -10.25 -15.75
C GLY A 255 -7.71 -9.21 -16.44
N HIS A 256 -7.29 -8.17 -15.72
CA HIS A 256 -6.50 -7.06 -16.27
C HIS A 256 -5.01 -7.32 -16.15
N ARG A 257 -4.29 -7.07 -17.24
CA ARG A 257 -2.84 -6.87 -17.17
C ARG A 257 -2.62 -5.40 -16.88
N MET A 258 -1.63 -5.08 -16.06
CA MET A 258 -1.30 -3.69 -15.73
C MET A 258 -1.03 -2.84 -16.98
N GLU A 259 -0.45 -3.44 -18.01
CA GLU A 259 -0.15 -2.83 -19.32
C GLU A 259 -1.40 -2.42 -20.11
N ASP A 260 -2.54 -3.05 -19.85
CA ASP A 260 -3.81 -2.84 -20.59
C ASP A 260 -4.88 -2.16 -19.71
N TRP A 261 -4.52 -1.76 -18.48
CA TRP A 261 -5.48 -1.27 -17.48
C TRP A 261 -6.18 0.02 -17.94
N GLU A 262 -5.43 0.96 -18.49
CA GLU A 262 -5.95 2.27 -18.94
C GLU A 262 -7.00 2.17 -20.05
N GLY A 263 -6.93 1.12 -20.87
CA GLY A 263 -7.85 0.87 -21.97
C GLY A 263 -9.02 -0.07 -21.64
N SER A 264 -9.23 -0.37 -20.35
CA SER A 264 -10.28 -1.30 -19.92
C SER A 264 -11.59 -0.60 -19.56
N PRO A 265 -12.74 -0.97 -20.16
CA PRO A 265 -14.03 -0.35 -19.85
C PRO A 265 -14.46 -0.50 -18.39
N SER A 266 -14.17 -1.64 -17.75
CA SER A 266 -14.52 -1.89 -16.35
C SER A 266 -13.71 -1.02 -15.38
N GLU A 267 -12.44 -0.76 -15.68
CA GLU A 267 -11.57 0.09 -14.87
C GLU A 267 -11.91 1.57 -15.09
N ASP A 268 -12.25 1.95 -16.33
CA ASP A 268 -12.76 3.28 -16.64
C ASP A 268 -14.10 3.55 -15.96
N PHE A 269 -14.98 2.56 -15.86
CA PHE A 269 -16.20 2.65 -15.08
C PHE A 269 -15.92 2.96 -13.60
N ALA A 270 -15.01 2.22 -12.97
CA ALA A 270 -14.65 2.46 -11.57
C ALA A 270 -14.05 3.86 -11.36
N GLU A 271 -13.17 4.33 -12.24
CA GLU A 271 -12.64 5.70 -12.18
C GLU A 271 -13.71 6.78 -12.48
N ALA A 272 -14.64 6.51 -13.40
CA ALA A 272 -15.77 7.41 -13.68
C ALA A 272 -16.68 7.57 -12.46
N MET A 273 -16.92 6.50 -11.70
CA MET A 273 -17.65 6.56 -10.43
C MET A 273 -16.91 7.42 -9.39
N VAL A 274 -15.58 7.32 -9.30
CA VAL A 274 -14.76 8.18 -8.42
C VAL A 274 -14.94 9.66 -8.79
N ALA A 275 -14.80 10.01 -10.07
CA ALA A 275 -14.96 11.38 -10.53
C ALA A 275 -16.39 11.89 -10.27
N PHE A 276 -17.40 11.07 -10.57
CA PHE A 276 -18.81 11.38 -10.33
C PHE A 276 -19.12 11.67 -8.85
N TRP A 277 -18.72 10.77 -7.94
CA TRP A 277 -19.00 10.94 -6.51
C TRP A 277 -18.19 12.06 -5.86
N SER A 278 -16.96 12.29 -6.33
CA SER A 278 -16.09 13.34 -5.80
C SER A 278 -16.35 14.72 -6.40
N ALA A 279 -17.37 14.85 -7.25
CA ALA A 279 -17.68 16.07 -7.99
C ALA A 279 -16.44 16.64 -8.72
N ASP A 280 -15.73 15.75 -9.42
CA ASP A 280 -14.51 16.01 -10.21
C ASP A 280 -13.32 16.51 -9.38
N GLN A 281 -13.26 16.22 -8.08
CA GLN A 281 -12.06 16.50 -7.27
C GLN A 281 -10.85 15.67 -7.74
N TRP A 282 -11.09 14.48 -8.29
CA TRP A 282 -10.05 13.60 -8.80
C TRP A 282 -10.25 13.30 -10.29
N ASP A 283 -9.18 13.51 -11.06
CA ASP A 283 -9.14 13.22 -12.50
C ASP A 283 -9.26 11.72 -12.77
N ILE A 284 -9.94 11.34 -13.85
CA ILE A 284 -10.00 9.97 -14.36
C ILE A 284 -8.62 9.55 -14.88
N ARG A 285 -8.14 8.38 -14.45
CA ARG A 285 -6.79 7.86 -14.82
C ARG A 285 -6.78 6.97 -16.06
N THR A 286 -7.93 6.62 -16.59
CA THR A 286 -8.11 5.79 -17.78
C THR A 286 -8.22 6.62 -19.06
N ASP A 287 -8.12 5.96 -20.21
CA ASP A 287 -8.10 6.61 -21.53
C ASP A 287 -9.40 7.31 -21.91
N GLY A 288 -10.50 7.10 -21.17
CA GLY A 288 -11.78 7.71 -21.49
C GLY A 288 -11.85 9.23 -21.22
N GLY A 289 -10.88 9.81 -20.49
CA GLY A 289 -10.83 11.25 -20.21
C GLY A 289 -11.98 11.76 -19.33
N GLU A 290 -12.24 13.07 -19.37
CA GLU A 290 -13.29 13.75 -18.56
C GLU A 290 -14.69 13.17 -18.76
N LEU A 291 -15.55 13.30 -17.74
CA LEU A 291 -16.96 12.91 -17.83
C LEU A 291 -17.74 13.86 -18.73
N THR A 292 -18.49 13.31 -19.68
CA THR A 292 -19.44 14.07 -20.49
C THR A 292 -20.80 14.16 -19.77
N ASP A 293 -21.64 15.13 -20.17
CA ASP A 293 -23.01 15.27 -19.64
C ASP A 293 -23.84 13.97 -19.78
N GLU A 294 -23.60 13.20 -20.85
CA GLU A 294 -24.30 11.93 -21.12
C GLU A 294 -23.85 10.85 -20.14
N VAL A 295 -22.55 10.71 -19.90
CA VAL A 295 -22.01 9.77 -18.89
C VAL A 295 -22.48 10.17 -17.49
N THR A 296 -22.41 11.45 -17.13
CA THR A 296 -22.93 11.91 -15.83
C THR A 296 -24.42 11.60 -15.66
N THR A 297 -25.21 11.77 -16.74
CA THR A 297 -26.64 11.42 -16.70
C THR A 297 -26.86 9.92 -16.52
N PHE A 298 -26.08 9.08 -17.20
CA PHE A 298 -26.11 7.63 -17.03
C PHE A 298 -25.82 7.23 -15.56
N LEU A 299 -24.74 7.77 -14.97
CA LEU A 299 -24.36 7.46 -13.58
C LEU A 299 -25.37 8.00 -12.55
N ASP A 300 -25.98 9.17 -12.79
CA ASP A 300 -27.04 9.74 -11.95
C ASP A 300 -28.31 8.88 -11.97
N LEU A 301 -28.70 8.36 -13.15
CA LEU A 301 -29.84 7.46 -13.28
C LEU A 301 -29.57 6.11 -12.62
N LEU A 302 -28.38 5.56 -12.84
CA LEU A 302 -27.95 4.29 -12.25
C LEU A 302 -28.00 4.34 -10.72
N THR A 303 -27.44 5.40 -10.13
CA THR A 303 -27.42 5.56 -8.67
C THR A 303 -28.81 5.87 -8.12
N THR A 304 -29.56 6.79 -8.71
CA THR A 304 -30.90 7.16 -8.22
C THR A 304 -31.93 6.03 -8.33
N ALA A 305 -31.82 5.14 -9.33
CA ALA A 305 -32.77 4.04 -9.51
C ALA A 305 -32.66 2.95 -8.43
N ASN A 306 -31.51 2.86 -7.75
CA ASN A 306 -31.17 1.75 -6.86
C ASN A 306 -31.05 2.17 -5.37
N THR A 307 -31.26 3.45 -5.05
CA THR A 307 -31.19 4.01 -3.69
C THR A 307 -32.53 4.57 -3.23
#